data_AF-A0A525I7R5-F1
#
_entry.id   AF-A0A525I7R5-F1
#
_cell.length_a   1.000
_cell.length_b   1.000
_cell.length_c   1.000
_cell.angle_alpha   90.00
_cell.angle_beta   90.00
_cell.angle_gamma   90.00
#
_symmetry.space_group_name_H-M   'P 1'
#
loop_
_entity.id
_entity.type
_entity.pdbx_description
1 polymer ?
#
loop_
_entity_poly.entity_id
_entity_poly.type
_entity_poly.pdbx_seq_one_letter_code
_entity_poly.pdbx_strand_id
1 'polypeptide(L)'
;MFGALLLLGSLLHAGGSIAHYGFGTQELVWALSGSLAGSLTAIINLVRCERSSDFTISVIALISSVGWLAVALGFGAAIGALFDPRVLWHAICALVLAAFSLRAMRQDPGRKVAAGSRAA
;
A
#
# COMPACT_ATOMS: atom_id res chain seq x y z
N MET A 1 7.24 -10.51 -0.13
CA MET A 1 8.40 -9.60 -0.20
C MET A 1 8.00 -8.12 -0.20
N PHE A 2 7.36 -7.58 -1.26
CA PHE A 2 7.04 -6.14 -1.34
C PHE A 2 6.15 -5.58 -0.21
N GLY A 3 5.23 -6.38 0.34
CA GLY A 3 4.49 -6.00 1.55
C GLY A 3 5.41 -5.76 2.74
N ALA A 4 6.38 -6.65 2.97
CA ALA A 4 7.37 -6.49 4.04
C ALA A 4 8.32 -5.30 3.79
N LEU A 5 8.70 -5.05 2.53
CA LEU A 5 9.51 -3.88 2.16
C LEU A 5 8.75 -2.56 2.40
N LEU A 6 7.46 -2.52 2.05
CA LEU A 6 6.63 -1.35 2.33
C LEU A 6 6.44 -1.14 3.84
N LEU A 7 6.28 -2.22 4.61
CA LEU A 7 6.19 -2.17 6.06
C LEU A 7 7.47 -1.61 6.65
N LEU A 8 8.63 -2.12 6.22
CA LEU A 8 9.94 -1.63 6.64
C LEU A 8 10.11 -0.14 6.34
N GLY A 9 9.78 0.30 5.12
CA GLY A 9 9.81 1.72 4.75
C GLY A 9 8.90 2.59 5.63
N SER A 10 7.70 2.10 5.94
CA SER A 10 6.75 2.80 6.81
C SER A 10 7.24 2.91 8.26
N LEU A 11 7.89 1.87 8.79
CA LEU A 11 8.49 1.89 10.13
C LEU A 11 9.71 2.81 10.19
N LEU A 12 10.57 2.78 9.17
CA LEU A 12 11.71 3.71 9.05
C LEU A 12 11.23 5.15 8.92
N HIS A 13 10.15 5.41 8.18
CA HIS A 13 9.51 6.72 8.09
C HIS A 13 8.99 7.18 9.46
N ALA A 14 8.34 6.31 10.24
CA ALA A 14 7.92 6.63 11.60
C ALA A 14 9.11 7.01 12.49
N GLY A 15 10.17 6.19 12.49
CA GLY A 15 11.38 6.45 13.27
C GLY A 15 12.06 7.75 12.87
N GLY A 16 12.20 8.02 11.57
CA GLY A 16 12.74 9.29 11.06
C GLY A 16 11.87 10.49 11.43
N SER A 17 10.54 10.33 11.44
CA SER A 17 9.60 11.40 11.82
C SER A 17 9.72 11.76 13.28
N ILE A 18 9.80 10.76 14.18
CA ILE A 18 10.00 10.97 15.62
C ILE A 18 11.36 11.63 15.90
N ALA A 19 12.39 11.28 15.14
CA ALA A 19 13.72 11.86 15.30
C ALA A 19 13.82 13.30 14.76
N HIS A 20 12.97 13.70 13.81
CA HIS A 20 13.07 14.99 13.13
C HIS A 20 12.08 16.04 13.64
N TYR A 21 10.84 15.64 13.96
CA TYR A 21 9.80 16.56 14.40
C TYR A 21 9.63 16.57 15.93
N GLY A 22 9.35 17.74 16.50
CA GLY A 22 9.07 17.87 17.92
C GLY A 22 7.75 17.20 18.34
N PHE A 23 7.70 16.67 19.56
CA PHE A 23 6.46 16.14 20.13
C PHE A 23 5.38 17.23 20.22
N GLY A 24 4.14 16.86 19.86
CA GLY A 24 2.99 17.77 19.86
C GLY A 24 2.84 18.65 18.61
N THR A 25 3.79 18.57 17.66
CA THR A 25 3.69 19.29 16.38
C THR A 25 2.67 18.64 15.45
N GLN A 26 2.02 19.45 14.61
CA GLN A 26 1.05 18.94 13.64
C GLN A 26 1.74 18.06 12.59
N GLU A 27 2.96 18.42 12.20
CA GLU A 27 3.81 17.70 11.26
C GLU A 27 4.11 16.29 11.74
N LEU A 28 4.43 16.11 13.04
CA LEU A 28 4.65 14.79 13.61
C LEU A 28 3.38 13.94 13.54
N VAL A 29 2.21 14.50 13.85
CA VAL A 29 0.92 13.77 13.76
C VAL A 29 0.66 13.33 12.33
N TRP A 30 0.77 14.23 11.35
CA TRP A 30 0.61 13.91 9.94
C TRP A 30 1.59 12.83 9.46
N ALA A 31 2.86 12.93 9.87
CA ALA A 31 3.89 11.97 9.49
C ALA A 31 3.65 10.57 10.11
N LEU A 32 3.19 10.51 11.36
CA LEU A 32 2.82 9.26 12.02
C LEU A 32 1.53 8.66 11.42
N SER A 33 0.54 9.48 11.07
CA SER A 33 -0.66 9.03 10.34
C SER A 33 -0.29 8.43 8.99
N GLY A 34 0.64 9.05 8.25
CA GLY A 34 1.20 8.48 7.03
C GLY A 34 1.85 7.12 7.30
N SER A 35 2.70 7.03 8.32
CA SER A 35 3.38 5.78 8.70
C SER A 35 2.40 4.65 9.03
N LEU A 36 1.32 4.98 9.75
CA LEU A 36 0.24 4.03 10.05
C LEU A 36 -0.46 3.57 8.77
N ALA A 37 -0.85 4.49 7.90
CA ALA A 37 -1.53 4.17 6.64
C ALA A 37 -0.66 3.30 5.70
N GLY A 38 0.64 3.61 5.59
CA GLY A 38 1.61 2.78 4.85
C GLY A 38 1.76 1.39 5.44
N SER A 39 1.82 1.29 6.77
CA SER A 39 1.90 0.00 7.48
C SER A 39 0.64 -0.84 7.29
N LEU A 40 -0.55 -0.27 7.38
CA LEU A 40 -1.81 -0.97 7.13
C LEU A 40 -1.92 -1.45 5.67
N THR A 41 -1.48 -0.62 4.72
CA THR A 41 -1.40 -0.98 3.30
C THR A 41 -0.45 -2.16 3.07
N ALA A 42 0.68 -2.19 3.78
CA ALA A 42 1.60 -3.31 3.76
C ALA A 42 0.98 -4.58 4.37
N ILE A 43 0.38 -4.47 5.56
CA ILE A 43 -0.23 -5.58 6.29
C ILE A 43 -1.34 -6.23 5.47
N ILE A 44 -2.25 -5.46 4.87
CA ILE A 44 -3.34 -6.04 4.07
C ILE A 44 -2.81 -6.81 2.85
N ASN A 45 -1.71 -6.35 2.26
CA ASN A 45 -1.04 -7.08 1.18
C ASN A 45 -0.31 -8.34 1.66
N LEU A 46 0.20 -8.36 2.90
CA LEU A 46 0.75 -9.57 3.51
C LEU A 46 -0.36 -10.59 3.80
N VAL A 47 -1.47 -10.15 4.40
CA VAL A 47 -2.64 -11.02 4.66
C VAL A 47 -3.22 -11.58 3.37
N ARG A 48 -3.23 -10.80 2.29
CA ARG A 48 -3.67 -11.28 0.96
C ARG A 48 -2.84 -12.47 0.45
N CYS A 49 -1.57 -12.60 0.83
CA CYS A 49 -0.73 -13.71 0.38
C CYS A 49 -1.26 -15.06 0.87
N GLU A 50 -1.74 -15.12 2.12
CA GLU A 50 -2.34 -16.32 2.71
C GLU A 50 -3.81 -16.52 2.31
N ARG A 51 -4.44 -15.48 1.76
CA ARG A 51 -5.83 -15.47 1.30
C ARG A 51 -5.92 -15.18 -0.20
N SER A 52 -5.10 -15.86 -0.99
CA SER A 52 -4.91 -15.52 -2.42
C SER A 52 -6.15 -15.73 -3.30
N SER A 53 -7.13 -16.51 -2.86
CA SER A 53 -8.43 -16.72 -3.52
C SER A 53 -9.51 -15.74 -3.08
N ASP A 54 -9.24 -14.87 -2.10
CA ASP A 54 -10.21 -13.92 -1.57
C ASP A 54 -10.27 -12.67 -2.47
N PHE A 55 -11.34 -12.57 -3.26
CA PHE A 55 -11.57 -11.43 -4.15
C PHE A 55 -11.70 -10.12 -3.39
N THR A 56 -12.44 -10.13 -2.27
CA THR A 56 -12.67 -8.94 -1.45
C THR A 56 -11.36 -8.41 -0.89
N ILE A 57 -10.51 -9.28 -0.34
CA ILE A 57 -9.20 -8.87 0.17
C ILE A 57 -8.30 -8.33 -0.94
N SER A 58 -8.42 -8.89 -2.15
CA SER A 58 -7.67 -8.43 -3.32
C SER A 58 -8.12 -7.04 -3.79
N VAL A 59 -9.43 -6.75 -3.74
CA VAL A 59 -9.95 -5.40 -4.04
C VAL A 59 -9.49 -4.40 -2.99
N ILE A 60 -9.60 -4.72 -1.70
CA ILE A 60 -9.16 -3.81 -0.63
C ILE A 60 -7.66 -3.54 -0.73
N ALA A 61 -6.86 -4.59 -0.95
CA ALA A 61 -5.41 -4.45 -1.14
C ALA A 61 -5.06 -3.64 -2.40
N LEU A 62 -5.84 -3.75 -3.48
CA LEU A 62 -5.66 -2.92 -4.67
C LEU A 62 -5.93 -1.44 -4.37
N ILE A 63 -7.09 -1.14 -3.77
CA ILE A 63 -7.49 0.23 -3.46
C ILE A 63 -6.48 0.88 -2.51
N SER A 64 -6.08 0.18 -1.46
CA SER A 64 -5.07 0.70 -0.51
C SER A 64 -3.73 0.96 -1.19
N SER A 65 -3.28 0.04 -2.07
CA SER A 65 -2.01 0.21 -2.78
C SER A 65 -2.04 1.38 -3.76
N VAL A 66 -3.14 1.56 -4.50
CA VAL A 66 -3.31 2.70 -5.42
C VAL A 66 -3.41 4.02 -4.64
N GLY A 67 -4.18 4.04 -3.54
CA GLY A 67 -4.27 5.21 -2.68
C GLY A 67 -2.92 5.59 -2.08
N TRP A 68 -2.14 4.60 -1.62
CA TRP A 68 -0.81 4.84 -1.09
C TRP A 68 0.20 5.31 -2.14
N LEU A 69 0.11 4.79 -3.37
CA LEU A 69 0.89 5.31 -4.51
C LEU A 69 0.59 6.79 -4.75
N ALA A 70 -0.69 7.19 -4.74
CA ALA A 70 -1.07 8.59 -4.90
C ALA A 70 -0.52 9.47 -3.77
N VAL A 71 -0.56 9.01 -2.52
CA VAL A 71 0.03 9.72 -1.38
C VAL A 71 1.54 9.87 -1.53
N ALA A 72 2.26 8.81 -1.91
CA ALA A 72 3.71 8.85 -2.09
C ALA A 72 4.12 9.86 -3.19
N LEU A 73 3.43 9.84 -4.32
CA LEU A 73 3.66 10.80 -5.41
C LEU A 73 3.27 12.22 -5.02
N GLY A 74 2.15 12.39 -4.31
CA GLY A 74 1.72 13.68 -3.78
C GLY A 74 2.73 14.29 -2.82
N PHE A 75 3.31 13.48 -1.93
CA PHE A 75 4.41 13.89 -1.07
C PHE A 75 5.63 14.32 -1.88
N GLY A 76 6.06 13.50 -2.84
CA GLY A 76 7.20 13.82 -3.71
C GLY A 76 7.00 15.12 -4.51
N ALA A 77 5.77 15.38 -4.98
CA ALA A 77 5.41 16.63 -5.63
C ALA A 77 5.45 17.82 -4.65
N ALA A 78 4.92 17.65 -3.43
CA ALA A 78 4.88 18.71 -2.41
C ALA A 78 6.29 19.15 -1.95
N ILE A 79 7.25 18.23 -1.92
CA ILE A 79 8.66 18.55 -1.60
C ILE A 79 9.49 18.95 -2.82
N GLY A 80 8.90 18.97 -4.03
CA GLY A 80 9.61 19.28 -5.28
C GLY A 80 10.64 18.21 -5.71
N ALA A 81 10.56 16.99 -5.19
CA ALA A 81 11.54 15.93 -5.41
C ALA A 81 10.86 14.56 -5.62
N LEU A 82 10.25 14.35 -6.78
CA LEU A 82 9.59 13.07 -7.13
C LEU A 82 10.56 11.87 -7.21
N PHE A 83 11.84 12.13 -7.48
CA PHE A 83 12.89 11.09 -7.54
C PHE A 83 13.65 10.93 -6.22
N ASP A 84 13.16 11.53 -5.13
CA ASP A 84 13.71 11.27 -3.80
C ASP A 84 13.61 9.77 -3.48
N PRO A 85 14.68 9.13 -2.95
CA PRO A 85 14.68 7.71 -2.65
C PRO A 85 13.52 7.24 -1.76
N ARG A 86 13.03 8.10 -0.85
CA ARG A 86 11.89 7.81 0.03
C ARG A 86 10.60 7.72 -0.77
N VAL A 87 10.39 8.65 -1.71
CA VAL A 87 9.23 8.67 -2.61
C VAL A 87 9.25 7.41 -3.48
N LEU A 88 10.40 7.15 -4.13
CA LEU A 88 10.55 6.02 -5.03
C LEU A 88 10.35 4.67 -4.32
N TRP A 89 10.89 4.50 -3.11
CA TRP A 89 10.70 3.28 -2.32
C TRP A 89 9.21 2.96 -2.11
N HIS A 90 8.45 3.94 -1.59
CA HIS A 90 7.03 3.76 -1.30
C HIS A 90 6.22 3.59 -2.59
N ALA A 91 6.49 4.39 -3.62
CA ALA A 91 5.78 4.33 -4.90
C ALA A 91 5.99 3.01 -5.62
N ILE A 92 7.23 2.52 -5.72
CA ILE A 92 7.54 1.24 -6.39
C ILE A 92 6.88 0.08 -5.65
N CYS A 93 6.99 0.04 -4.31
CA CYS A 93 6.35 -1.02 -3.53
C CYS A 93 4.83 -1.00 -3.73
N ALA A 94 4.19 0.17 -3.65
CA ALA A 94 2.76 0.32 -3.84
C ALA A 94 2.31 -0.10 -5.25
N LEU A 95 3.04 0.31 -6.28
CA LEU A 95 2.73 -0.04 -7.67
C LEU A 95 2.80 -1.55 -7.91
N VAL A 96 3.85 -2.21 -7.41
CA VAL A 96 4.01 -3.67 -7.55
C VAL A 96 2.91 -4.41 -6.78
N LEU A 97 2.57 -3.95 -5.58
CA LEU A 97 1.48 -4.52 -4.78
C LEU A 97 0.12 -4.36 -5.46
N ALA A 98 -0.15 -3.20 -6.06
CA ALA A 98 -1.35 -2.98 -6.88
C ALA A 98 -1.41 -3.96 -8.07
N ALA A 99 -0.30 -4.15 -8.78
CA ALA A 99 -0.22 -5.11 -9.88
C ALA A 99 -0.48 -6.56 -9.42
N PHE A 100 0.04 -6.95 -8.25
CA PHE A 100 -0.23 -8.28 -7.68
C PHE A 100 -1.70 -8.46 -7.27
N SER A 101 -2.33 -7.43 -6.73
CA SER A 101 -3.76 -7.45 -6.39
C SER A 101 -4.64 -7.59 -7.65
N LEU A 102 -4.31 -6.85 -8.71
CA LEU A 102 -4.97 -7.01 -10.02
C LEU A 102 -4.82 -8.41 -10.59
N ARG A 103 -3.62 -9.00 -10.48
CA ARG A 103 -3.38 -10.38 -10.92
C ARG A 103 -4.23 -11.37 -10.11
N ALA A 104 -4.25 -11.25 -8.79
CA ALA A 104 -5.04 -12.13 -7.93
C ALA A 104 -6.54 -12.10 -8.28
N MET A 105 -7.09 -10.91 -8.50
CA MET A 105 -8.49 -10.74 -8.92
C MET A 105 -8.83 -11.45 -10.24
N ARG A 106 -7.88 -11.55 -11.17
CA ARG A 106 -8.08 -12.26 -12.46
C ARG A 106 -8.00 -13.78 -12.32
N GLN A 107 -7.38 -14.26 -11.26
CA GLN A 107 -7.15 -15.68 -11.01
C GLN A 107 -8.21 -16.32 -10.12
N ASP A 108 -9.15 -15.54 -9.56
CA ASP A 108 -10.23 -16.02 -8.71
C ASP A 108 -11.15 -17.03 -9.44
N PRO A 109 -11.15 -18.32 -9.05
CA PRO A 109 -12.01 -19.35 -9.62
C PRO A 109 -13.49 -19.16 -9.26
N GLY A 110 -13.79 -18.59 -8.08
CA GLY A 110 -15.16 -18.43 -7.59
C GLY A 110 -16.00 -17.49 -8.46
N ARG A 111 -15.37 -16.40 -8.94
CA ARG A 111 -15.97 -15.51 -9.92
C ARG A 111 -16.26 -16.18 -11.27
N LYS A 112 -15.41 -17.12 -11.72
CA LYS A 112 -15.63 -17.84 -12.98
C LYS A 112 -16.81 -18.79 -12.89
N VAL A 113 -16.96 -19.50 -11.77
CA VAL A 113 -18.11 -20.40 -11.52
C VAL A 113 -19.42 -19.60 -11.43
N ALA A 114 -19.44 -18.49 -10.70
CA ALA A 114 -20.63 -17.63 -10.58
C ALA A 114 -21.01 -16.90 -11.88
N ALA A 115 -20.04 -16.59 -12.74
CA ALA A 115 -20.30 -16.04 -14.07
C ALA A 115 -20.87 -17.10 -15.03
N GLY A 116 -20.36 -18.34 -14.96
CA GLY A 116 -20.87 -19.47 -15.74
C GLY A 116 -22.29 -19.88 -15.32
N SER A 117 -22.62 -19.84 -14.04
CA SER A 117 -23.96 -20.21 -13.53
C SER A 117 -25.05 -19.19 -13.85
N ARG A 118 -24.70 -17.96 -14.25
CA ARG A 118 -25.65 -16.92 -14.66
C ARG A 118 -25.88 -16.89 -16.17
N ALA A 119 -25.07 -17.63 -16.94
CA ALA A 119 -25.13 -17.69 -18.39
C ALA A 119 -25.78 -18.99 -18.91
N ALA A 120 -26.14 -19.92 -18.02
CA ALA A 120 -26.89 -21.14 -18.29
C ALA A 120 -28.35 -20.96 -17.83
#